data_AF-A0A914NAG1-F1
#
_entry.id   AF-A0A914NAG1-F1
#
_cell.length_a   1.000
_cell.length_b   1.000
_cell.length_c   1.000
_cell.angle_alpha   90.00
_cell.angle_beta   90.00
_cell.angle_gamma   90.00
#
_symmetry.space_group_name_H-M   'P 1'
#
loop_
_entity.id
_entity.type
_entity.pdbx_description
1 polymer ?
#
loop_
_entity_poly.entity_id
_entity_poly.type
_entity_poly.pdbx_seq_one_letter_code
_entity_poly.pdbx_strand_id
1 'polypeptide(L)'
;MTINIYFLKLINEFVEKSTHDKIKNIISPDALNSDTRLLLINAIYFKGKWISTFDPKLTYKTRFYISEENFIEVQVFMPKLG
;
A
#
# COMPACT_ATOMS: atom_id res chain seq x y z
N MET A 1 -8.53 24.67 -15.71
CA MET A 1 -8.27 24.27 -14.30
C MET A 1 -9.16 23.10 -13.86
N THR A 2 -10.47 23.16 -14.10
CA THR A 2 -11.44 22.14 -13.65
C THR A 2 -11.26 20.74 -14.28
N ILE A 3 -10.85 20.67 -15.55
CA ILE A 3 -10.64 19.39 -16.27
C ILE A 3 -9.53 18.54 -15.62
N ASN A 4 -8.43 19.16 -15.15
CA ASN A 4 -7.34 18.42 -14.51
C ASN A 4 -7.78 17.75 -13.21
N ILE A 5 -8.61 18.43 -12.41
CA ILE A 5 -9.09 17.89 -11.13
C ILE A 5 -10.02 16.69 -11.34
N TYR A 6 -10.93 16.76 -12.32
CA TYR A 6 -11.78 15.62 -12.66
C TYR A 6 -10.99 14.43 -13.20
N PHE A 7 -10.01 14.69 -14.08
CA PHE A 7 -9.16 13.64 -14.64
C PHE A 7 -8.31 12.93 -13.57
N LEU A 8 -7.69 13.69 -12.66
CA LEU A 8 -6.97 13.17 -11.50
C LEU A 8 -7.85 12.26 -10.64
N LYS A 9 -9.06 12.73 -10.32
CA LYS A 9 -10.02 11.97 -9.53
C LYS A 9 -10.38 10.64 -10.19
N LEU A 10 -10.68 10.66 -11.49
CA LEU A 10 -11.04 9.46 -12.27
C LEU A 10 -9.93 8.40 -12.24
N ILE A 11 -8.68 8.81 -12.43
CA ILE A 11 -7.54 7.89 -12.41
C ILE A 11 -7.33 7.31 -11.02
N ASN A 12 -7.34 8.15 -9.99
CA ASN A 12 -7.14 7.71 -8.62
C ASN A 12 -8.25 6.73 -8.19
N GLU A 13 -9.52 7.01 -8.52
CA GLU A 13 -10.64 6.11 -8.26
C GLU A 13 -10.52 4.80 -9.05
N PHE A 14 -10.08 4.86 -10.32
CA PHE A 14 -9.87 3.67 -11.13
C PHE A 14 -8.79 2.75 -10.54
N VAL A 15 -7.64 3.30 -10.16
CA VAL A 15 -6.53 2.54 -9.56
C VAL A 15 -6.93 2.01 -8.18
N GLU A 16 -7.58 2.83 -7.35
CA GLU A 16 -8.05 2.43 -6.03
C GLU A 16 -8.99 1.23 -6.13
N LYS A 17 -10.01 1.31 -6.98
CA LYS A 17 -10.94 0.20 -7.21
C LYS A 17 -10.24 -1.04 -7.77
N SER A 18 -9.34 -0.87 -8.74
CA SER A 18 -8.62 -1.98 -9.37
C SER A 18 -7.64 -2.67 -8.41
N THR A 19 -7.22 -1.97 -7.36
CA THR A 19 -6.27 -2.47 -6.36
C THR A 19 -6.93 -2.81 -5.04
N HIS A 20 -8.26 -3.01 -5.02
CA HIS A 20 -9.02 -3.34 -3.81
C HIS A 20 -8.76 -2.35 -2.66
N ASP A 21 -8.75 -1.07 -3.01
CA ASP A 21 -8.52 0.08 -2.13
C ASP A 21 -7.14 0.10 -1.47
N LYS A 22 -6.15 -0.63 -2.01
CA LYS A 22 -4.79 -0.72 -1.45
C LYS A 22 -3.83 0.31 -2.00
N ILE A 23 -4.03 0.77 -3.23
CA ILE A 23 -3.26 1.88 -3.81
C ILE A 23 -4.21 3.04 -4.00
N LYS A 24 -4.08 4.06 -3.14
CA LYS A 24 -4.90 5.28 -3.18
C LYS A 24 -4.04 6.45 -3.61
N ASN A 25 -4.68 7.43 -4.27
CA ASN A 25 -4.02 8.68 -4.66
C ASN A 25 -2.68 8.46 -5.38
N ILE A 26 -2.66 7.54 -6.37
CA ILE A 26 -1.44 7.22 -7.14
C ILE A 26 -0.85 8.45 -7.84
N ILE A 27 -1.69 9.46 -8.11
CA ILE A 27 -1.28 10.74 -8.64
C ILE A 27 -1.68 11.84 -7.66
N SER A 28 -0.69 12.62 -7.22
CA SER A 28 -0.91 13.84 -6.44
C SER A 28 -1.53 14.94 -7.33
N PRO A 29 -2.41 15.80 -6.80
CA PRO A 29 -2.92 16.96 -7.54
C PRO A 29 -1.84 17.85 -8.14
N ASP A 30 -0.67 17.93 -7.52
CA ASP A 30 0.45 18.76 -7.95
C ASP A 30 1.31 18.11 -9.06
N ALA A 31 1.04 16.85 -9.40
CA ALA A 31 1.80 16.11 -10.40
C ALA A 31 1.43 16.48 -11.85
N LEU A 32 0.27 17.12 -12.07
CA LEU A 32 -0.21 17.53 -13.40
C LEU A 32 -0.31 19.05 -13.48
N ASN A 33 0.16 19.61 -14.60
CA ASN A 33 0.06 21.04 -14.88
C ASN A 33 -0.56 21.27 -16.27
N SER A 34 -0.60 22.53 -16.72
CA SER A 34 -1.15 22.89 -18.03
C SER A 34 -0.37 22.32 -19.21
N ASP A 35 0.86 21.84 -19.00
CA ASP A 35 1.77 21.34 -20.01
C ASP A 35 1.83 19.80 -20.07
N THR A 36 1.14 19.11 -19.15
CA THR A 36 1.00 17.66 -19.24
C THR A 36 0.22 17.28 -20.51
N ARG A 37 0.81 16.40 -21.34
CA ARG A 37 0.21 15.91 -22.60
C ARG A 37 -0.02 14.41 -22.62
N LEU A 38 0.75 13.65 -21.84
CA LEU A 38 0.68 12.19 -21.79
C LEU A 38 0.96 11.71 -20.37
N LEU A 39 0.31 10.60 -20.01
CA LEU A 39 0.48 9.94 -18.72
C LEU A 39 0.42 8.43 -18.94
N LEU A 40 1.41 7.71 -18.44
CA LEU A 40 1.46 6.26 -18.45
C LEU A 40 1.46 5.77 -16.99
N ILE A 41 0.54 4.86 -16.65
CA ILE A 41 0.32 4.39 -15.29
C ILE A 41 0.34 2.87 -15.25
N ASN A 42 1.04 2.32 -14.26
CA ASN A 42 0.96 0.91 -13.91
C ASN A 42 0.79 0.80 -12.39
N ALA A 43 -0.17 -0.03 -11.95
CA ALA A 43 -0.43 -0.32 -10.56
C ALA A 43 -0.73 -1.81 -10.41
N ILE A 44 0.04 -2.50 -9.56
CA ILE A 44 -0.10 -3.94 -9.34
C ILE A 44 -0.37 -4.18 -7.86
N TYR A 45 -1.45 -4.88 -7.57
CA TYR A 45 -1.78 -5.37 -6.23
C TYR A 45 -1.87 -6.89 -6.22
N PHE A 46 -1.16 -7.51 -5.29
CA PHE A 46 -1.16 -8.96 -5.11
C PHE A 46 -1.56 -9.32 -3.68
N LYS A 47 -2.45 -10.31 -3.55
CA LYS A 47 -2.87 -10.90 -2.27
C LYS A 47 -2.74 -12.41 -2.33
N GLY A 48 -1.65 -12.94 -1.80
CA GLY A 48 -1.41 -14.37 -1.67
C GLY A 48 -1.72 -14.87 -0.26
N LYS A 49 -2.14 -16.13 -0.15
CA LYS A 49 -2.12 -16.87 1.12
C LYS A 49 -0.79 -17.62 1.22
N TRP A 50 -0.20 -17.63 2.41
CA TRP A 50 0.96 -18.46 2.69
C TRP A 50 0.59 -19.94 2.60
N ILE A 51 1.50 -20.77 2.06
CA ILE A 51 1.35 -22.23 2.06
C ILE A 51 1.41 -22.77 3.49
N SER A 52 2.44 -22.35 4.24
CA SER A 52 2.51 -22.55 5.69
C SER A 52 2.07 -21.28 6.39
N THR A 53 0.95 -21.36 7.12
CA THR A 53 0.34 -20.20 7.80
C THR A 53 0.82 -20.09 9.25
N PHE A 54 0.65 -18.90 9.83
CA PHE A 54 0.98 -18.62 11.23
C PHE A 54 -0.19 -19.01 12.15
N ASP A 55 0.11 -19.35 13.40
CA ASP A 55 -0.91 -19.49 14.45
C ASP A 55 -1.11 -18.15 15.16
N PRO A 56 -2.29 -17.50 15.05
CA PRO A 56 -2.58 -16.25 15.73
C PRO A 56 -2.41 -16.35 17.26
N LYS A 57 -2.60 -17.53 17.85
CA LYS A 57 -2.44 -17.75 19.30
C LYS A 57 -0.98 -17.69 19.75
N LEU A 58 -0.05 -17.97 18.84
CA LEU A 58 1.38 -17.90 19.08
C LEU A 58 1.95 -16.54 18.67
N THR A 59 1.13 -15.60 18.19
CA THR A 59 1.56 -14.25 17.87
C THR A 59 1.74 -13.45 19.16
N TYR A 60 2.92 -12.86 19.36
CA TYR A 60 3.21 -12.05 20.53
C TYR A 60 3.95 -10.76 20.16
N LYS A 61 3.94 -9.81 21.08
CA LYS A 61 4.61 -8.52 20.89
C LYS A 61 6.08 -8.59 21.33
N THR A 62 6.97 -7.96 20.56
CA THR A 62 8.38 -7.81 20.92
C THR A 62 8.96 -6.52 20.37
N ARG A 63 10.19 -6.20 20.75
CA ARG A 63 10.92 -5.02 20.26
C ARG A 63 11.52 -5.30 18.88
N PHE A 64 11.26 -4.42 17.94
CA PHE A 64 12.00 -4.28 16.69
C PHE A 64 12.90 -3.05 16.80
N TYR A 65 14.21 -3.28 16.82
CA TYR A 65 15.20 -2.23 16.96
C TYR A 65 15.39 -1.54 15.61
N ILE A 66 15.06 -0.24 15.54
CA ILE A 66 15.30 0.62 14.37
C ILE A 66 16.76 1.07 14.36
N SER A 67 17.32 1.30 15.55
CA SER A 67 18.73 1.54 15.82
C SER A 67 19.11 0.98 17.19
N GLU A 68 20.37 1.12 17.61
CA GLU A 68 20.85 0.65 18.92
C GLU A 68 20.02 1.23 20.09
N GLU A 69 19.62 2.50 19.99
CA GLU A 69 18.89 3.21 21.04
C GLU A 69 17.38 3.27 20.84
N ASN A 70 16.88 3.03 19.62
CA ASN A 70 15.46 3.19 19.28
C ASN A 70 14.82 1.88 18.86
N PHE A 71 13.66 1.56 19.45
CA PHE A 71 12.84 0.43 19.05
C PHE A 71 11.37 0.80 18.96
N ILE A 72 10.63 0.01 18.19
CA ILE A 72 9.17 -0.01 18.18
C ILE A 72 8.67 -1.38 18.63
N GLU A 73 7.48 -1.42 19.21
CA GLU A 73 6.82 -2.68 19.54
C GLU A 73 6.08 -3.21 18.31
N VAL A 74 6.37 -4.46 17.92
CA VAL A 74 5.75 -5.13 16.76
C VAL A 74 5.17 -6.48 17.15
N GLN A 75 4.19 -6.97 16.39
CA GLN A 75 3.72 -8.34 16.49
C GLN A 75 4.61 -9.25 15.65
N VAL A 76 5.12 -10.33 16.25
CA VAL A 76 5.83 -11.38 15.54
C VAL A 76 4.89 -12.56 15.34
N PHE A 77 4.74 -12.97 14.09
CA PHE A 77 3.93 -14.13 13.73
C PHE A 77 4.76 -15.41 13.83
N MET A 78 4.24 -16.40 14.56
CA MET A 78 4.89 -17.70 14.74
C MET A 78 4.28 -18.73 13.78
N PRO A 79 5.11 -19.47 13.02
CA PRO A 79 4.60 -20.49 12.11
C PRO A 79 3.89 -21.60 12.89
N LYS A 80 2.89 -22.23 12.28
CA LYS A 80 2.32 -23.46 12.82
C LYS A 80 3.41 -24.54 12.81
N LEU A 81 3.80 -25.02 13.98
CA LEU A 81 4.55 -26.26 14.10
C LEU A 81 3.59 -27.39 13.69
N GLY A 82 4.04 -28.24 12.76
CA GLY A 82 3.27 -29.39 12.25
C GLY A 82 3.09 -30.49 13.28
#